data_AF-A0A522D0Y0-F1
#
_entry.id   AF-A0A522D0Y0-F1
#
_cell.length_a   1.000
_cell.length_b   1.000
_cell.length_c   1.000
_cell.angle_alpha   90.00
_cell.angle_beta   90.00
_cell.angle_gamma   90.00
#
_symmetry.space_group_name_H-M   'P 1'
#
loop_
_entity.id
_entity.type
_entity.pdbx_description
1 polymer ?
#
loop_
_entity_poly.entity_id
_entity_poly.type
_entity_poly.pdbx_seq_one_letter_code
_entity_poly.pdbx_strand_id
1 'polypeptide(L)'
;MKIKFAFASVLAMLLLLTGAQMFSIPPYAGDIHEIYRSGYFVEIERGFGVIRDSFIGTKMMAKDPAYAWMLLQDIGESQGTDIAVYTTSAYRVTAPGKIESSQDPEVVRLLNSVEPRPQCRAGQRRYSCLIPVRFEEKCRFCHESARKKPIAGVMRFERDYDATVYYRAERMVLFGVLSAIFALLLYYVLKWEPGRGVKELFDK
;
A
#
# COMPACT_ATOMS: atom_id res chain seq x y z
N MET A 1 26.82 41.64 5.37
CA MET A 1 27.32 40.62 4.41
C MET A 1 27.53 39.24 5.03
N LYS A 2 28.23 39.08 6.17
CA LYS A 2 28.53 37.75 6.76
C LYS A 2 27.31 36.84 6.99
N ILE A 3 26.20 37.41 7.48
CA ILE A 3 24.96 36.66 7.75
C ILE A 3 24.33 36.09 6.47
N LYS A 4 24.34 36.85 5.37
CA LYS A 4 23.82 36.41 4.07
C LYS A 4 24.57 35.18 3.55
N PHE A 5 25.90 35.17 3.69
CA PHE A 5 26.72 34.02 3.29
C PHE A 5 26.43 32.79 4.15
N ALA A 6 26.22 32.94 5.46
CA ALA A 6 25.85 31.82 6.32
C ALA A 6 24.51 31.18 5.90
N PHE A 7 23.48 31.98 5.63
CA PHE A 7 22.19 31.47 5.14
C PHE A 7 22.29 30.82 3.76
N ALA A 8 23.04 31.43 2.83
CA ALA A 8 23.25 30.87 1.51
C ALA A 8 23.97 29.51 1.57
N SER A 9 25.00 29.38 2.41
CA SER A 9 25.73 28.12 2.59
C SER A 9 24.85 27.01 3.16
N VAL A 10 24.02 27.30 4.16
CA VAL A 10 23.10 26.33 4.74
C VAL A 10 22.04 25.89 3.71
N LEU A 11 21.44 26.83 2.98
CA LEU A 11 20.45 26.51 1.94
C LEU A 11 21.06 25.72 0.78
N ALA A 12 22.29 26.05 0.37
CA ALA A 12 23.01 25.29 -0.66
C ALA A 12 23.32 23.86 -0.21
N MET A 13 23.73 23.68 1.06
CA MET A 13 23.96 22.36 1.63
C MET A 13 22.66 21.54 1.72
N LEU A 14 21.56 22.16 2.16
CA LEU A 14 20.24 21.50 2.20
C LEU A 14 19.77 21.10 0.79
N LEU A 15 19.93 21.97 -0.21
CA LEU A 15 19.60 21.68 -1.60
C LEU A 15 20.42 20.50 -2.15
N LEU A 16 21.72 20.45 -1.85
CA LEU A 16 22.57 19.33 -2.26
C LEU A 16 22.17 18.03 -1.57
N LEU A 17 21.85 18.07 -0.27
CA LEU A 17 21.39 16.90 0.47
C LEU A 17 20.06 16.39 -0.07
N THR A 18 19.08 17.26 -0.34
CA THR A 18 17.80 16.83 -0.93
C THR A 18 17.95 16.32 -2.35
N GLY A 19 18.80 16.96 -3.16
CA GLY A 19 19.12 16.48 -4.51
C GLY A 19 19.79 15.10 -4.49
N ALA A 20 20.72 14.86 -3.56
CA ALA A 20 21.35 13.55 -3.40
C ALA A 20 20.34 12.46 -2.96
N GLN A 21 19.40 12.80 -2.06
CA GLN A 21 18.36 11.88 -1.59
C GLN A 21 17.30 11.54 -2.66
N MET A 22 17.25 12.30 -3.75
CA MET A 22 16.46 11.97 -4.94
C MET A 22 17.03 10.76 -5.70
N PHE A 23 18.32 10.48 -5.56
CA PHE A 23 18.99 9.34 -6.18
C PHE A 23 19.16 8.19 -5.18
N SER A 24 18.92 6.98 -5.70
CA SER A 24 18.57 5.78 -4.95
C SER A 24 19.65 5.30 -3.98
N ILE A 25 19.49 5.64 -2.69
CA ILE A 25 19.96 4.77 -1.60
C ILE A 25 18.89 3.66 -1.48
N PRO A 26 19.22 2.39 -1.78
CA PRO A 26 18.27 1.30 -1.66
C PRO A 26 17.75 1.26 -0.21
N PRO A 27 16.44 1.42 -0.03
CA PRO A 27 15.85 1.51 1.30
C PRO A 27 15.76 0.13 1.93
N TYR A 28 15.85 0.11 3.26
CA TYR A 28 15.60 -1.08 4.04
C TYR A 28 14.10 -1.39 4.01
N ALA A 29 13.71 -2.61 3.64
CA ALA A 29 12.29 -2.99 3.49
C ALA A 29 11.46 -2.85 4.79
N GLY A 30 12.11 -2.72 5.95
CA GLY A 30 11.46 -2.47 7.23
C GLY A 30 10.99 -1.02 7.46
N ASP A 31 11.38 -0.07 6.60
CA ASP A 31 11.07 1.36 6.77
C ASP A 31 9.79 1.81 6.04
N ILE A 32 9.00 0.88 5.49
CA ILE A 32 7.75 1.18 4.79
C ILE A 32 6.69 1.45 5.85
N HIS A 33 6.54 2.73 6.23
CA HIS A 33 5.53 3.16 7.18
C HIS A 33 4.11 3.05 6.60
N GLU A 34 3.18 2.49 7.37
CA GLU A 34 1.77 2.29 6.98
C GLU A 34 1.03 3.56 6.52
N ILE A 35 1.51 4.74 6.93
CA ILE A 35 0.90 6.05 6.60
C ILE A 35 1.18 6.46 5.15
N TYR A 36 2.22 5.92 4.51
CA TYR A 36 2.57 6.16 3.11
C TYR A 36 2.14 4.96 2.25
N ARG A 37 0.84 4.67 2.17
CA ARG A 37 0.34 3.72 1.17
C ARG A 37 0.41 4.36 -0.22
N SER A 38 1.55 4.20 -0.89
CA SER A 38 1.72 4.64 -2.28
C SER A 38 0.63 4.09 -3.19
N GLY A 39 0.40 4.77 -4.32
CA GLY A 39 -0.48 4.29 -5.39
C GLY A 39 -0.12 2.88 -5.90
N TYR A 40 1.13 2.46 -5.74
CA TYR A 40 1.57 1.11 -6.10
C TYR A 40 0.87 0.02 -5.26
N PHE A 41 0.81 0.17 -3.93
CA PHE A 41 0.12 -0.80 -3.07
C PHE A 41 -1.40 -0.74 -3.27
N VAL A 42 -1.95 0.44 -3.52
CA VAL A 42 -3.37 0.60 -3.85
C VAL A 42 -3.73 -0.19 -5.11
N GLU A 43 -2.88 -0.17 -6.14
CA GLU A 43 -3.14 -0.93 -7.36
C GLU A 43 -3.02 -2.44 -7.14
N ILE A 44 -2.07 -2.89 -6.31
CA ILE A 44 -1.99 -4.30 -5.90
C ILE A 44 -3.26 -4.73 -5.15
N GLU A 45 -3.69 -3.97 -4.15
CA GLU A 45 -4.90 -4.23 -3.38
C GLU A 45 -6.15 -4.25 -4.28
N ARG A 46 -6.21 -3.35 -5.27
CA ARG A 46 -7.28 -3.32 -6.28
C ARG A 46 -7.28 -4.60 -7.11
N GLY A 47 -6.11 -5.06 -7.54
CA GLY A 47 -5.94 -6.34 -8.23
C GLY A 47 -6.48 -7.51 -7.40
N PHE A 48 -6.14 -7.58 -6.11
CA PHE A 48 -6.68 -8.60 -5.21
C PHE A 48 -8.21 -8.55 -5.09
N GLY A 49 -8.78 -7.35 -5.06
CA GLY A 49 -10.24 -7.14 -5.10
C GLY A 49 -10.88 -7.72 -6.35
N VAL A 50 -10.30 -7.47 -7.53
CA VAL A 50 -10.79 -8.02 -8.81
C VAL A 50 -10.74 -9.55 -8.82
N ILE A 51 -9.66 -10.14 -8.31
CA ILE A 51 -9.51 -11.60 -8.24
C ILE A 51 -10.57 -12.22 -7.31
N ARG A 52 -10.76 -11.63 -6.13
CA ARG A 52 -11.81 -12.03 -5.18
C ARG A 52 -13.19 -12.01 -5.85
N ASP A 53 -13.53 -10.91 -6.52
CA ASP A 53 -14.85 -10.73 -7.12
C ASP A 53 -15.06 -11.70 -8.30
N SER A 54 -14.02 -11.94 -9.08
CA SER A 54 -14.03 -12.93 -10.17
C SER A 54 -14.22 -14.35 -9.64
N PHE A 55 -13.56 -14.71 -8.55
CA PHE A 55 -13.73 -16.01 -7.90
C PHE A 55 -15.16 -16.21 -7.39
N ILE A 56 -15.69 -15.23 -6.65
CA ILE A 56 -17.05 -15.29 -6.11
C ILE A 56 -18.09 -15.35 -7.24
N GLY A 57 -17.94 -14.51 -8.26
CA GLY A 57 -18.80 -14.48 -9.43
C GLY A 57 -18.82 -15.83 -10.15
N THR A 58 -17.65 -16.39 -10.44
CA THR A 58 -17.52 -17.71 -11.07
C THR A 58 -18.13 -18.80 -10.21
N LYS A 59 -17.85 -18.79 -8.90
CA LYS A 59 -18.38 -19.79 -7.96
C LYS A 59 -19.90 -19.81 -7.88
N MET A 60 -20.56 -18.67 -8.09
CA MET A 60 -22.02 -18.58 -8.06
C MET A 60 -22.70 -18.80 -9.41
N MET A 61 -22.04 -18.48 -10.52
CA MET A 61 -22.64 -18.54 -11.86
C MET A 61 -22.25 -19.78 -12.67
N ALA A 62 -21.09 -20.38 -12.38
CA ALA A 62 -20.62 -21.53 -13.12
C ALA A 62 -21.44 -22.79 -12.80
N LYS A 63 -21.64 -23.64 -13.81
CA LYS A 63 -22.32 -24.93 -13.67
C LYS A 63 -21.57 -25.88 -12.73
N ASP A 64 -20.24 -25.79 -12.71
CA ASP A 64 -19.37 -26.55 -11.81
C ASP A 64 -18.55 -25.58 -10.93
N PRO A 65 -18.70 -25.63 -9.60
CA PRO A 65 -17.89 -24.83 -8.67
C PRO A 65 -16.38 -25.07 -8.77
N ALA A 66 -15.93 -26.19 -9.35
CA ALA A 66 -14.52 -26.49 -9.59
C ALA A 66 -13.84 -25.44 -10.47
N TYR A 67 -14.57 -24.83 -11.42
CA TYR A 67 -14.02 -23.78 -12.30
C TYR A 67 -13.51 -22.56 -11.54
N ALA A 68 -14.16 -22.19 -10.44
CA ALA A 68 -13.69 -21.07 -9.62
C ALA A 68 -12.32 -21.37 -8.99
N TRP A 69 -12.07 -22.62 -8.62
CA TRP A 69 -10.77 -23.03 -8.06
C TRP A 69 -9.67 -23.10 -9.13
N MET A 70 -10.00 -23.61 -10.32
CA MET A 70 -9.09 -23.57 -11.48
C MET A 70 -8.71 -22.12 -11.83
N LEU A 71 -9.69 -21.22 -11.87
CA LEU A 71 -9.45 -19.79 -12.11
C LEU A 71 -8.46 -19.19 -11.09
N LEU A 72 -8.62 -19.50 -9.80
CA LEU A 72 -7.69 -19.00 -8.77
C LEU A 72 -6.28 -19.55 -8.97
N GLN A 73 -6.16 -20.82 -9.33
CA GLN A 73 -4.87 -21.44 -9.60
C GLN A 73 -4.18 -20.77 -10.79
N ASP A 74 -4.89 -20.61 -11.92
CA ASP A 74 -4.35 -19.98 -13.13
C ASP A 74 -3.91 -18.53 -12.88
N ILE A 75 -4.71 -17.76 -12.15
CA ILE A 75 -4.37 -16.38 -11.76
C ILE A 75 -3.16 -16.37 -10.82
N GLY A 76 -3.14 -17.26 -9.82
CA GLY A 76 -2.06 -17.34 -8.85
C GLY A 76 -0.72 -17.65 -9.51
N GLU A 77 -0.70 -18.61 -10.43
CA GLU A 77 0.49 -19.00 -11.19
C GLU A 77 0.94 -17.89 -12.15
N SER A 78 0.02 -17.31 -12.93
CA SER A 78 0.35 -16.26 -13.91
C SER A 78 0.82 -14.95 -13.29
N GLN A 79 0.30 -14.59 -12.10
CA GLN A 79 0.66 -13.35 -11.41
C GLN A 79 1.67 -13.54 -10.27
N GLY A 80 2.15 -14.77 -10.04
CA GLY A 80 3.05 -15.08 -8.93
C GLY A 80 2.45 -14.73 -7.56
N THR A 81 1.16 -14.97 -7.38
CA THR A 81 0.40 -14.64 -6.16
C THR A 81 -0.09 -15.92 -5.50
N ASP A 82 0.30 -16.15 -4.25
CA ASP A 82 -0.26 -17.21 -3.41
C ASP A 82 -1.64 -16.77 -2.90
N ILE A 83 -2.66 -17.57 -3.18
CA ILE A 83 -4.05 -17.29 -2.85
C ILE A 83 -4.58 -18.42 -1.97
N ALA A 84 -5.04 -18.08 -0.77
CA ALA A 84 -5.65 -19.04 0.14
C ALA A 84 -7.07 -18.59 0.53
N VAL A 85 -7.99 -19.54 0.60
CA VAL A 85 -9.39 -19.30 0.97
C VAL A 85 -9.64 -19.91 2.35
N TYR A 86 -10.37 -19.21 3.21
CA TYR A 86 -10.68 -19.62 4.57
C TYR A 86 -12.17 -19.53 4.84
N THR A 87 -12.66 -20.46 5.66
CA THR A 87 -14.04 -20.48 6.14
C THR A 87 -14.30 -19.39 7.20
N THR A 88 -15.56 -19.21 7.59
CA THR A 88 -15.96 -18.37 8.73
C THR A 88 -15.42 -18.82 10.08
N SER A 89 -14.87 -20.04 10.14
CA SER A 89 -14.19 -20.60 11.31
C SER A 89 -12.66 -20.60 11.14
N ALA A 90 -12.13 -19.80 10.21
CA ALA A 90 -10.70 -19.64 9.95
C ALA A 90 -9.93 -20.90 9.49
N TYR A 91 -10.65 -21.96 9.08
CA TYR A 91 -10.01 -23.14 8.49
C TYR A 91 -9.71 -22.89 7.02
N ARG A 92 -8.51 -23.28 6.58
CA ARG A 92 -8.12 -23.21 5.17
C ARG A 92 -8.98 -24.17 4.33
N VAL A 93 -9.33 -23.73 3.13
CA VAL A 93 -10.08 -24.51 2.15
C VAL A 93 -9.21 -24.67 0.92
N THR A 94 -8.86 -25.91 0.59
CA THR A 94 -8.14 -26.25 -0.64
C THR A 94 -9.11 -26.67 -1.73
N ALA A 95 -8.67 -26.56 -2.98
CA ALA A 95 -9.45 -27.00 -4.11
C ALA A 95 -9.70 -28.52 -4.05
N PRO A 96 -10.91 -29.02 -4.38
CA PRO A 96 -12.17 -28.31 -4.56
C PRO A 96 -13.03 -28.33 -3.28
N GLY A 97 -12.84 -27.36 -2.38
CA GLY A 97 -13.67 -27.21 -1.18
C GLY A 97 -13.29 -28.07 0.03
N LYS A 98 -12.10 -28.69 0.05
CA LYS A 98 -11.64 -29.51 1.17
C LYS A 98 -11.18 -28.62 2.32
N ILE A 99 -11.81 -28.77 3.49
CA ILE A 99 -11.45 -28.04 4.70
C ILE A 99 -10.25 -28.73 5.37
N GLU A 100 -9.20 -27.98 5.63
CA GLU A 100 -8.04 -28.44 6.39
C GLU A 100 -8.26 -28.27 7.90
N SER A 101 -7.53 -29.04 8.71
CA SER A 101 -7.65 -29.01 10.17
C SER A 101 -6.91 -27.84 10.84
N SER A 102 -6.10 -27.08 10.09
CA SER A 102 -5.33 -25.97 10.62
C SER A 102 -6.09 -24.65 10.52
N GLN A 103 -6.13 -23.90 11.62
CA GLN A 103 -6.63 -22.53 11.67
C GLN A 103 -5.47 -21.54 11.58
N ASP A 104 -5.66 -20.48 10.80
CA ASP A 104 -4.69 -19.38 10.73
C ASP A 104 -4.99 -18.33 11.82
N PRO A 105 -4.07 -18.07 12.77
CA PRO A 105 -4.29 -17.11 13.86
C PRO A 105 -4.55 -15.68 13.40
N GLU A 106 -4.04 -15.28 12.23
CA GLU A 106 -4.30 -13.93 11.70
C GLU A 106 -5.74 -13.83 11.17
N VAL A 107 -6.23 -14.88 10.52
CA VAL A 107 -7.61 -14.98 10.05
C VAL A 107 -8.59 -15.02 11.22
N VAL A 108 -8.27 -15.77 12.28
CA VAL A 108 -9.07 -15.79 13.52
C VAL A 108 -9.19 -14.38 14.11
N ARG A 109 -8.06 -13.65 14.21
CA ARG A 109 -8.06 -12.27 14.71
C ARG A 109 -8.89 -11.33 13.85
N LEU A 110 -8.79 -11.44 12.53
CA LEU A 110 -9.60 -10.64 11.60
C LEU A 110 -11.10 -10.93 11.77
N LEU A 111 -11.49 -12.20 11.82
CA LEU A 111 -12.90 -12.61 11.92
C LEU A 111 -13.55 -12.22 13.24
N ASN A 112 -12.77 -12.18 14.33
CA ASN A 112 -13.24 -11.78 15.66
C ASN A 112 -13.18 -10.25 15.91
N SER A 113 -12.71 -9.46 14.93
CA SER A 113 -12.70 -8.01 15.06
C SER A 113 -14.11 -7.42 15.01
N VAL A 114 -14.33 -6.30 15.69
CA VAL A 114 -15.64 -5.61 15.75
C VAL A 114 -16.11 -5.20 14.35
N GLU A 115 -15.18 -4.79 13.50
CA GLU A 115 -15.46 -4.43 12.12
C GLU A 115 -14.38 -5.04 11.19
N PRO A 116 -14.62 -6.25 10.66
CA PRO A 116 -13.64 -6.91 9.81
C PRO A 116 -13.51 -6.16 8.47
N ARG A 117 -12.33 -5.58 8.27
CA ARG A 117 -11.90 -4.84 7.09
C ARG A 117 -10.64 -5.49 6.51
N PRO A 118 -10.32 -5.27 5.22
CA PRO A 118 -9.07 -5.76 4.64
C PRO A 118 -7.86 -5.35 5.48
N GLN A 119 -7.00 -6.31 5.81
CA GLN A 119 -5.75 -6.06 6.54
C GLN A 119 -4.59 -6.44 5.63
N CYS A 120 -3.80 -5.44 5.24
CA CYS A 120 -2.65 -5.63 4.36
C CYS A 120 -1.37 -5.16 5.05
N ARG A 121 -0.31 -5.96 4.91
CA ARG A 121 1.00 -5.69 5.50
C ARG A 121 2.09 -5.93 4.47
N ALA A 122 3.01 -4.98 4.38
CA ALA A 122 4.27 -5.16 3.67
C ALA A 122 5.26 -5.87 4.60
N GLY A 123 5.62 -7.10 4.26
CA GLY A 123 6.77 -7.80 4.84
C GLY A 123 8.07 -7.42 4.13
N GLN A 124 9.16 -8.13 4.44
CA GLN A 124 10.48 -7.82 3.88
C GLN A 124 10.59 -8.04 2.36
N ARG A 125 9.85 -9.00 1.81
CA ARG A 125 9.86 -9.33 0.36
C ARG A 125 8.48 -9.57 -0.22
N ARG A 126 7.49 -9.77 0.65
CA ARG A 126 6.13 -10.14 0.27
C ARG A 126 5.14 -9.16 0.86
N TYR A 127 4.14 -8.87 0.06
CA TYR A 127 2.99 -8.09 0.44
C TYR A 127 1.82 -9.06 0.65
N SER A 128 1.27 -9.07 1.87
CA SER A 128 0.20 -9.98 2.26
C SER A 128 -1.05 -9.20 2.62
N CYS A 129 -2.20 -9.65 2.13
CA CYS A 129 -3.51 -9.06 2.36
C CYS A 129 -4.51 -10.13 2.78
N LEU A 130 -5.18 -9.91 3.90
CA LEU A 130 -6.36 -10.66 4.34
C LEU A 130 -7.61 -9.85 4.01
N ILE A 131 -8.43 -10.37 3.09
CA ILE A 131 -9.63 -9.71 2.60
C ILE A 131 -10.86 -10.49 3.08
N PRO A 132 -11.70 -9.93 3.98
CA PRO A 132 -12.93 -10.58 4.38
C PRO A 132 -13.92 -10.61 3.21
N VAL A 133 -14.51 -11.77 2.95
CA VAL A 133 -15.54 -11.96 1.92
C VAL A 133 -16.89 -11.85 2.59
N ARG A 134 -17.70 -10.87 2.18
CA ARG A 134 -19.04 -10.65 2.72
C ARG A 134 -20.08 -11.41 1.92
N PHE A 135 -21.15 -11.83 2.57
CA PHE A 135 -22.32 -12.36 1.87
C PHE A 135 -22.98 -11.25 1.06
N GLU A 136 -23.17 -11.49 -0.24
CA GLU A 136 -24.03 -10.65 -1.07
C GLU A 136 -25.51 -10.88 -0.74
N GLU A 137 -26.38 -9.95 -1.11
CA GLU A 137 -27.82 -10.06 -0.78
C GLU A 137 -28.47 -11.32 -1.37
N LYS A 138 -28.10 -11.70 -2.59
CA LYS A 138 -28.54 -12.95 -3.23
C LYS A 138 -28.14 -14.21 -2.45
N CYS A 139 -27.06 -14.17 -1.67
CA CYS A 139 -26.62 -15.30 -0.85
C CYS A 139 -27.48 -15.51 0.39
N ARG A 140 -28.27 -14.50 0.80
CA ARG A 140 -29.11 -14.56 2.02
C ARG A 140 -30.22 -15.61 1.92
N PHE A 141 -30.64 -15.99 0.71
CA PHE A 141 -31.66 -17.02 0.52
C PHE A 141 -31.18 -18.39 0.99
N CYS A 142 -29.92 -18.76 0.66
CA CYS A 142 -29.34 -20.05 1.05
C CYS A 142 -28.62 -20.00 2.40
N HIS A 143 -28.28 -18.82 2.90
CA HIS A 143 -27.49 -18.65 4.12
C HIS A 143 -28.23 -17.75 5.12
N GLU A 144 -29.11 -18.34 5.92
CA GLU A 144 -29.82 -17.63 7.00
C GLU A 144 -28.86 -17.03 8.04
N SER A 145 -27.71 -17.69 8.26
CA SER A 145 -26.61 -17.21 9.09
C SER A 145 -25.99 -15.89 8.60
N ALA A 146 -26.16 -15.53 7.32
CA ALA A 146 -25.71 -14.26 6.76
C ALA A 146 -26.38 -13.04 7.44
N ARG A 147 -27.55 -13.23 8.07
CA ARG A 147 -28.24 -12.18 8.85
C ARG A 147 -27.53 -11.87 10.17
N LYS A 148 -26.87 -12.86 10.77
CA LYS A 148 -26.18 -12.74 12.07
C LYS A 148 -24.68 -12.51 11.92
N LYS A 149 -24.07 -13.08 10.88
CA LYS A 149 -22.65 -12.91 10.55
C LYS A 149 -22.51 -12.54 9.07
N PRO A 150 -22.15 -11.29 8.74
CA PRO A 150 -22.15 -10.82 7.35
C PRO A 150 -20.97 -11.36 6.51
N ILE A 151 -20.08 -12.15 7.09
CA ILE A 151 -18.85 -12.64 6.46
C ILE A 151 -19.00 -14.12 6.11
N ALA A 152 -18.76 -14.46 4.86
CA ALA A 152 -18.78 -15.82 4.32
C ALA A 152 -17.44 -16.55 4.47
N GLY A 153 -16.35 -15.80 4.62
CA GLY A 153 -15.00 -16.33 4.76
C GLY A 153 -13.95 -15.23 4.62
N VAL A 154 -12.70 -15.63 4.45
CA VAL A 154 -11.58 -14.72 4.22
C VAL A 154 -10.74 -15.25 3.07
N MET A 155 -10.23 -14.36 2.22
CA MET A 155 -9.21 -14.70 1.23
C MET A 155 -7.89 -14.04 1.62
N ARG A 156 -6.81 -14.82 1.63
CA ARG A 156 -5.45 -14.33 1.79
C ARG A 156 -4.80 -14.26 0.43
N PHE A 157 -4.17 -13.12 0.14
CA PHE A 157 -3.35 -12.91 -1.03
C PHE A 157 -1.94 -12.58 -0.58
N GLU A 158 -0.94 -13.23 -1.17
CA GLU A 158 0.45 -12.98 -0.87
C GLU A 158 1.24 -12.93 -2.18
N ARG A 159 1.96 -11.84 -2.41
CA ARG A 159 2.73 -11.64 -3.64
C ARG A 159 4.05 -10.96 -3.32
N ASP A 160 5.09 -11.31 -4.07
CA ASP A 160 6.32 -10.53 -4.04
C ASP A 160 6.07 -9.10 -4.53
N TYR A 161 6.71 -8.11 -3.90
CA TYR A 161 6.62 -6.72 -4.34
C TYR A 161 8.01 -6.11 -4.48
N ASP A 162 8.12 -5.16 -5.41
CA ASP A 162 9.35 -4.42 -5.62
C ASP A 162 9.40 -3.20 -4.69
N ALA A 163 10.15 -3.31 -3.58
CA ALA A 163 10.35 -2.20 -2.65
C ALA A 163 11.10 -1.02 -3.32
N THR A 164 11.97 -1.28 -4.28
CA THR A 164 12.70 -0.24 -5.01
C THR A 164 11.78 0.65 -5.86
N VAL A 165 10.76 0.07 -6.49
CA VAL A 165 9.75 0.83 -7.26
C VAL A 165 8.94 1.76 -6.34
N TYR A 166 8.50 1.25 -5.19
CA TYR A 166 7.77 2.01 -4.18
C TYR A 166 8.53 3.28 -3.75
N TYR A 167 9.78 3.13 -3.33
CA TYR A 167 10.55 4.26 -2.82
C TYR A 167 11.01 5.23 -3.90
N ARG A 168 11.23 4.78 -5.14
CA ARG A 168 11.80 5.62 -6.19
C ARG A 168 10.84 6.71 -6.66
N ALA A 169 9.55 6.38 -6.83
CA ALA A 169 8.56 7.34 -7.31
C ALA A 169 8.23 8.40 -6.26
N GLU A 170 7.94 8.00 -5.02
CA GLU A 170 7.56 8.93 -3.96
C GLU A 170 8.72 9.81 -3.49
N ARG A 171 9.91 9.24 -3.28
CA ARG A 171 11.10 10.03 -2.90
C ARG A 171 11.43 11.05 -3.97
N MET A 172 11.31 10.70 -5.26
CA MET A 172 11.59 11.62 -6.34
C MET A 172 10.65 12.84 -6.30
N VAL A 173 9.36 12.63 -6.03
CA VAL A 173 8.39 13.74 -5.89
C VAL A 173 8.69 14.56 -4.64
N LEU A 174 8.86 13.92 -3.48
CA LEU A 174 9.02 14.59 -2.19
C LEU A 174 10.32 15.42 -2.15
N PHE A 175 11.45 14.81 -2.52
CA PHE A 175 12.74 15.50 -2.59
C PHE A 175 12.83 16.45 -3.77
N GLY A 176 12.09 16.21 -4.86
CA GLY A 176 11.95 17.17 -5.97
C GLY A 176 11.28 18.48 -5.51
N VAL A 177 10.16 18.38 -4.80
CA VAL A 177 9.45 19.54 -4.23
C VAL A 177 10.31 20.28 -3.21
N LEU A 178 10.95 19.56 -2.29
CA LEU A 178 11.85 20.17 -1.31
C LEU A 178 13.04 20.88 -1.98
N SER A 179 13.65 20.26 -3.00
CA SER A 179 14.74 20.87 -3.75
C SER A 179 14.28 22.12 -4.48
N ALA A 180 13.07 22.14 -5.06
CA ALA A 180 12.50 23.33 -5.66
C ALA A 180 12.31 24.46 -4.64
N ILE A 181 11.80 24.15 -3.44
CA ILE A 181 11.65 25.12 -2.35
C ILE A 181 13.00 25.69 -1.93
N PHE A 182 14.01 24.83 -1.72
CA PHE A 182 15.35 25.29 -1.32
C PHE A 182 16.04 26.11 -2.41
N ALA A 183 15.89 25.76 -3.69
CA ALA A 183 16.40 26.55 -4.80
C ALA A 183 15.75 27.95 -4.84
N LEU A 184 14.45 28.01 -4.59
CA LEU A 184 13.67 29.26 -4.61
C LEU A 184 14.04 30.15 -3.40
N LEU A 185 14.19 29.58 -2.21
CA LEU A 185 14.70 30.27 -1.03
C LEU A 185 16.14 30.77 -1.24
N LEU A 186 17.01 29.95 -1.82
CA LEU A 186 18.39 30.33 -2.12
C LEU A 186 18.42 31.52 -3.09
N TYR A 187 17.59 31.51 -4.14
CA TYR A 187 17.43 32.63 -5.07
C TYR A 187 17.01 33.92 -4.34
N TYR A 188 16.02 33.86 -3.44
CA TYR A 188 15.61 35.02 -2.65
C TYR A 188 16.72 35.54 -1.75
N VAL A 189 17.44 34.66 -1.05
CA VAL A 189 18.56 35.05 -0.18
C VAL A 189 19.68 35.70 -0.99
N LEU A 190 19.98 35.18 -2.18
CA LEU A 190 20.98 35.75 -3.09
C LEU A 190 20.55 37.13 -3.61
N LYS A 191 19.26 37.31 -3.93
CA LYS A 191 18.72 38.61 -4.37
C LYS A 191 18.53 39.61 -3.23
N TRP A 192 18.44 39.16 -1.99
CA TRP A 192 18.25 40.03 -0.83
C TRP A 192 19.48 40.91 -0.58
N GLU A 193 19.27 42.23 -0.63
CA GLU A 193 20.28 43.25 -0.32
C GLU A 193 19.91 43.96 0.99
N PRO A 194 20.31 43.42 2.16
CA PRO A 194 19.94 44.00 3.45
C PRO A 194 20.45 45.43 3.67
N GLY A 195 21.47 45.86 2.90
CA GLY A 195 22.04 47.21 3.01
C GLY A 195 21.33 48.29 2.19
N ARG A 196 20.42 47.93 1.27
CA ARG A 196 19.76 48.91 0.39
C ARG A 196 18.74 49.76 1.14
N GLY A 197 17.90 49.13 1.97
CA GLY A 197 16.91 49.84 2.79
C GLY A 197 17.53 50.67 3.93
N VAL A 198 18.73 50.31 4.41
CA VAL A 198 19.45 51.10 5.42
C VAL A 198 20.05 52.36 4.78
N LYS A 199 20.55 52.30 3.55
CA LYS A 199 21.01 53.50 2.82
C LYS A 199 19.87 54.50 2.58
N GLU A 200 18.68 54.02 2.20
CA GLU A 200 17.51 54.90 1.99
C GLU A 200 16.99 55.59 3.26
N LEU A 201 17.32 55.06 4.45
CA LEU A 201 16.98 55.68 5.75
C LEU A 201 17.93 56.82 6.14
N PHE A 202 19.14 56.86 5.60
CA PHE A 202 20.17 57.86 5.93
C PHE A 202 20.47 58.85 4.79
N ASP A 203 20.03 58.57 3.56
CA ASP A 203 20.17 59.45 2.38
C ASP A 203 18.94 60.37 2.16
N LYS A 204 18.19 60.73 3.21
CA LYS A 204 17.08 61.71 3.14
C LYS A 204 17.40 62.99 3.89
#